data_AF-A0A965ZTU5-F1
#
_entry.id   AF-A0A965ZTU5-F1
#
_cell.length_a   1.000
_cell.length_b   1.000
_cell.length_c   1.000
_cell.angle_alpha   90.00
_cell.angle_beta   90.00
_cell.angle_gamma   90.00
#
_symmetry.space_group_name_H-M   'P 1'
#
loop_
_entity.id
_entity.type
_entity.pdbx_description
1 polymer ?
#
loop_
_entity_poly.entity_id
_entity_poly.type
_entity_poly.pdbx_seq_one_letter_code
_entity_poly.pdbx_strand_id
1 'polypeptide(L)'
;MGDFDFDLQLYLRRIGHVPEVEPTIECLKILHFHQLHTIPFENFDIQLNRSIDLTPEVQFRKLIFDSRGGYCFELNGLFLAAIRKA
;
A
#
# COMPACT_ATOMS: atom_id res chain seq x y z
N MET A 1 5.37 9.01 -17.10
CA MET A 1 5.42 8.16 -15.90
C MET A 1 6.73 8.48 -15.25
N GLY A 2 6.72 9.37 -14.26
CA GLY A 2 7.93 9.61 -13.47
C GLY A 2 8.24 8.33 -12.70
N ASP A 3 9.52 8.00 -12.58
CA ASP A 3 9.96 6.91 -11.71
C ASP A 3 9.68 7.31 -10.26
N PHE A 4 8.47 7.05 -9.79
CA PHE A 4 8.23 7.02 -8.36
C PHE A 4 9.01 5.86 -7.78
N ASP A 5 10.04 6.17 -7.01
CA ASP A 5 10.75 5.15 -6.26
C ASP A 5 9.95 4.78 -5.01
N PHE A 6 9.30 3.62 -5.07
CA PHE A 6 8.55 3.06 -3.95
C PHE A 6 9.50 2.71 -2.80
N ASP A 7 9.34 3.39 -1.67
CA ASP A 7 10.10 3.10 -0.44
C ASP A 7 9.45 1.91 0.30
N LEU A 8 10.04 0.74 0.12
CA LEU A 8 9.60 -0.49 0.79
C LEU A 8 9.65 -0.38 2.32
N GLN A 9 10.64 0.32 2.88
CA GLN A 9 10.79 0.42 4.34
C GLN A 9 9.68 1.26 4.97
N LEU A 10 9.22 2.30 4.29
CA LEU A 10 8.03 3.06 4.72
C LEU A 10 6.76 2.20 4.67
N TYR A 11 6.58 1.40 3.61
CA TYR A 11 5.45 0.47 3.51
C TYR A 11 5.46 -0.58 4.64
N LEU A 12 6.60 -1.24 4.87
CA LEU A 12 6.74 -2.26 5.92
C LEU A 12 6.42 -1.68 7.31
N ARG A 13 6.96 -0.49 7.61
CA ARG A 13 6.61 0.25 8.83
C ARG A 13 5.11 0.55 8.91
N ARG A 14 4.48 0.98 7.81
CA ARG A 14 3.04 1.31 7.77
C ARG A 14 2.16 0.11 8.10
N ILE A 15 2.54 -1.09 7.69
CA ILE A 15 1.78 -2.32 7.97
C ILE A 15 2.18 -3.00 9.29
N GLY A 16 3.02 -2.35 10.10
CA GLY A 16 3.45 -2.86 11.40
C GLY A 16 4.35 -4.10 11.31
N HIS A 17 5.08 -4.27 10.20
CA HIS A 17 5.97 -5.39 9.96
C HIS A 17 7.40 -4.92 9.72
N VAL A 18 8.37 -5.54 10.40
CA VAL A 18 9.81 -5.39 10.13
C VAL A 18 10.43 -6.73 10.53
N PRO A 19 10.79 -7.63 9.59
CA PRO A 19 12.15 -7.66 9.01
C PRO A 19 12.24 -8.30 7.59
N GLU A 20 13.47 -8.68 7.18
CA GLU A 20 13.94 -9.29 5.91
C GLU A 20 12.85 -9.88 5.01
N VAL A 21 12.69 -9.26 3.84
CA VAL A 21 11.71 -9.65 2.83
C VAL A 21 12.43 -10.56 1.83
N GLU A 22 11.87 -11.74 1.60
CA GLU A 22 12.38 -12.74 0.66
C GLU A 22 11.22 -13.19 -0.24
N PRO A 23 11.45 -13.46 -1.54
CA PRO A 23 10.41 -13.82 -2.50
C PRO A 23 9.90 -15.26 -2.30
N THR A 24 9.32 -15.54 -1.13
CA THR A 24 8.78 -16.81 -0.68
C THR A 24 7.27 -16.71 -0.45
N ILE A 25 6.57 -17.85 -0.49
CA ILE A 25 5.13 -17.89 -0.25
C ILE A 25 4.78 -17.53 1.20
N GLU A 26 5.66 -17.87 2.16
CA GLU A 26 5.55 -17.50 3.56
C GLU A 26 5.60 -15.98 3.71
N CYS A 27 6.58 -15.31 3.09
CA CYS A 27 6.69 -13.85 3.14
C CYS A 27 5.47 -13.17 2.49
N LEU A 28 5.01 -13.66 1.34
CA LEU A 28 3.80 -13.13 0.69
C LEU A 28 2.57 -13.18 1.60
N LYS A 29 2.36 -14.31 2.29
CA LYS A 29 1.25 -14.48 3.25
C LYS A 29 1.35 -13.50 4.41
N ILE A 30 2.55 -13.31 4.95
CA ILE A 30 2.82 -12.37 6.05
C ILE A 30 2.53 -10.94 5.60
N LEU A 31 3.08 -10.50 4.45
CA LEU A 31 2.84 -9.16 3.91
C LEU A 31 1.34 -8.91 3.67
N HIS A 32 0.64 -9.87 3.06
CA HIS A 32 -0.79 -9.77 2.83
C HIS A 32 -1.59 -9.69 4.13
N PHE A 33 -1.27 -10.54 5.11
CA PHE A 33 -1.91 -10.51 6.43
C PHE A 33 -1.73 -9.15 7.11
N HIS A 34 -0.50 -8.64 7.17
CA HIS A 34 -0.22 -7.36 7.82
C HIS A 34 -0.90 -6.18 7.12
N GLN A 35 -0.90 -6.12 5.77
CA GLN A 35 -1.61 -5.06 5.06
C GLN A 35 -3.12 -5.09 5.35
N LEU A 36 -3.74 -6.27 5.24
CA LEU A 36 -5.18 -6.46 5.45
C LEU A 36 -5.64 -5.98 6.83
N HIS A 37 -4.83 -6.18 7.86
CA HIS A 37 -5.17 -5.80 9.24
C HIS A 37 -4.82 -4.35 9.60
N THR A 38 -4.11 -3.62 8.72
CA THR A 38 -3.51 -2.33 9.06
C THR A 38 -3.91 -1.18 8.14
N ILE A 39 -4.24 -1.46 6.87
CA ILE A 39 -4.72 -0.48 5.91
C ILE A 39 -6.20 -0.78 5.60
N PRO A 40 -7.15 0.07 6.02
CA PRO A 40 -8.57 -0.23 5.88
C PRO A 40 -9.03 -0.19 4.43
N PHE A 41 -9.99 -1.04 4.11
CA PHE A 41 -10.82 -0.87 2.91
C PHE A 41 -11.86 0.22 3.18
N GLU A 42 -11.87 1.27 2.37
CA GLU A 42 -12.79 2.40 2.52
C GLU A 42 -13.06 3.10 1.19
N ASN A 43 -14.12 3.90 1.15
CA ASN A 43 -14.56 4.65 -0.03
C ASN A 43 -14.90 6.12 0.29
N PHE A 44 -14.31 6.70 1.34
CA PHE A 44 -14.68 8.03 1.84
C PHE A 44 -14.44 9.15 0.82
N ASP A 45 -13.40 9.05 0.00
CA ASP A 45 -13.19 10.05 -1.07
C ASP A 45 -14.32 10.02 -2.10
N ILE A 46 -14.85 8.84 -2.43
CA ILE A 46 -16.01 8.70 -3.32
C ILE A 46 -17.25 9.33 -2.66
N GLN A 47 -17.50 9.02 -1.39
CA GLN A 47 -18.63 9.59 -0.65
C GLN A 47 -18.56 11.12 -0.50
N LEU A 48 -17.34 11.66 -0.44
CA LEU A 48 -17.08 13.10 -0.36
C LEU A 48 -16.93 13.77 -1.74
N ASN A 49 -17.23 13.05 -2.83
CA ASN A 49 -17.10 13.52 -4.21
C ASN A 49 -15.70 14.10 -4.54
N ARG A 50 -14.65 13.49 -3.98
CA ARG A 50 -13.25 13.79 -4.26
C ARG A 50 -12.74 12.90 -5.39
N SER A 51 -11.86 13.45 -6.22
CA SER A 51 -11.19 12.69 -7.29
C SER A 51 -10.28 11.60 -6.69
N ILE A 52 -10.29 10.42 -7.29
CA ILE A 52 -9.34 9.35 -7.01
C ILE A 52 -8.20 9.44 -8.03
N ASP A 53 -6.97 9.59 -7.54
CA ASP A 53 -5.76 9.59 -8.35
C ASP A 53 -4.97 8.31 -8.07
N LEU A 54 -4.77 7.51 -9.12
CA LEU A 54 -4.10 6.21 -9.05
C LEU A 54 -2.63 6.28 -9.48
N THR A 55 -2.05 7.47 -9.60
CA THR A 55 -0.60 7.61 -9.78
C THR A 55 0.14 7.06 -8.56
N PRO A 56 1.23 6.29 -8.75
CA PRO A 56 1.94 5.65 -7.63
C PRO A 56 2.32 6.61 -6.50
N GLU A 57 2.75 7.83 -6.84
CA GLU A 57 3.14 8.88 -5.90
C GLU A 57 1.98 9.32 -4.99
N VAL A 58 0.81 9.56 -5.57
CA VAL A 58 -0.38 10.06 -4.85
C VAL A 58 -0.99 8.95 -4.01
N GLN A 59 -1.10 7.75 -4.59
CA GLN A 59 -1.57 6.56 -3.91
C GLN A 59 -0.69 6.22 -2.69
N PHE A 60 0.63 6.22 -2.86
CA PHE A 60 1.57 5.96 -1.76
C PHE A 60 1.44 7.02 -0.67
N ARG A 61 1.38 8.31 -1.03
CA ARG A 61 1.17 9.38 -0.06
C ARG A 61 -0.08 9.17 0.78
N LYS A 62 -1.22 8.93 0.13
CA LYS A 62 -2.51 8.71 0.79
C LYS A 62 -2.47 7.52 1.77
N LEU A 63 -1.98 6.37 1.31
CA LEU A 63 -2.07 5.12 2.08
C LEU A 63 -0.99 5.03 3.18
N ILE A 64 0.19 5.60 2.92
CA ILE A 64 1.35 5.48 3.82
C ILE A 64 1.45 6.69 4.77
N PHE A 65 1.43 7.92 4.26
CA PHE A 65 1.67 9.11 5.07
C PHE A 65 0.38 9.66 5.68
N ASP A 66 -0.70 9.73 4.91
CA ASP A 66 -1.98 10.27 5.41
C ASP A 66 -2.73 9.24 6.29
N SER A 67 -2.16 8.04 6.47
CA SER A 67 -2.73 6.94 7.27
C SER A 67 -4.16 6.57 6.87
N ARG A 68 -4.49 6.72 5.58
CA ARG A 68 -5.82 6.41 5.05
C ARG A 68 -5.91 5.01 4.46
N GLY A 69 -7.14 4.63 4.12
CA GLY A 69 -7.44 3.43 3.36
C GLY A 69 -7.75 3.73 1.90
N GLY A 70 -8.25 2.73 1.20
CA GLY A 70 -8.75 2.89 -0.16
C GLY A 70 -9.55 1.68 -0.61
N TYR A 71 -10.04 1.72 -1.84
CA TYR A 71 -10.71 0.59 -2.46
C TYR A 71 -9.73 -0.34 -3.22
N CYS A 72 -10.25 -1.27 -4.04
CA CYS A 72 -9.45 -2.32 -4.67
C CYS A 72 -8.27 -1.81 -5.52
N PHE A 73 -8.44 -0.77 -6.34
CA PHE A 73 -7.34 -0.27 -7.17
C PHE A 73 -6.23 0.38 -6.34
N GLU A 74 -6.58 1.00 -5.22
CA GLU A 74 -5.63 1.65 -4.32
C GLU A 74 -4.87 0.62 -3.46
N LEU A 75 -5.58 -0.32 -2.84
CA LEU A 75 -4.94 -1.30 -1.96
C LEU A 75 -4.11 -2.33 -2.74
N ASN A 76 -4.62 -2.80 -3.88
CA ASN A 76 -3.89 -3.78 -4.69
C ASN A 76 -2.72 -3.14 -5.45
N GLY A 77 -2.84 -1.88 -5.87
CA GLY A 77 -1.74 -1.16 -6.50
C GLY A 77 -0.56 -0.94 -5.54
N LEU A 78 -0.85 -0.56 -4.28
CA LEU A 78 0.15 -0.46 -3.22
C LEU A 78 0.82 -1.83 -2.97
N PHE A 79 0.03 -2.89 -2.82
CA PHE A 79 0.54 -4.22 -2.56
C PHE A 79 1.42 -4.75 -3.70
N LEU A 80 1.00 -4.52 -4.95
CA LEU A 80 1.78 -4.89 -6.14
C LEU A 80 3.14 -4.17 -6.18
N ALA A 81 3.18 -2.89 -5.83
CA ALA A 81 4.42 -2.14 -5.77
C ALA A 81 5.36 -2.68 -4.68
N ALA A 82 4.81 -3.03 -3.50
CA ALA A 82 5.57 -3.65 -2.42
C ALA A 82 6.21 -4.98 -2.84
N ILE A 83 5.42 -5.92 -3.38
CA ILE A 83 5.92 -7.27 -3.74
C ILE A 83 6.86 -7.28 -4.95
N ARG A 84 6.94 -6.19 -5.72
CA ARG A 84 7.93 -6.02 -6.81
C ARG A 84 9.28 -5.50 -6.33
N LYS A 85 9.30 -4.83 -5.18
CA LYS A 85 10.50 -4.29 -4.52
C LYS A 85 11.01 -5.20 -3.40
N ALA A 86 10.15 -6.11 -2.94
CA ALA A 86 10.38 -7.20 -2.01
C ALA A 86 11.40 -8.22 -2.51
#